data_AF-A0A6G7XZU1-F1
#
_entry.id   AF-A0A6G7XZU1-F1
#
_cell.length_a   1.000
_cell.length_b   1.000
_cell.length_c   1.000
_cell.angle_alpha   90.00
_cell.angle_beta   90.00
_cell.angle_gamma   90.00
#
_symmetry.space_group_name_H-M   'P 1'
#
loop_
_entity.id
_entity.type
_entity.pdbx_description
1 polymer ?
#
loop_
_entity_poly.entity_id
_entity_poly.type
_entity_poly.pdbx_seq_one_letter_code
_entity_poly.pdbx_strand_id
1 'polypeptide(L)'
;MSNKHEFRIMRQGYDRFEVDQVVNDLEHENKVMQKQMQIFKKQVETLQEQRDIIKKRYQQLVGEIAVRERAAEEMSRLALREANSIIDNARSNADMIVREAMSTSRQVLVEIARISNESNELRDELKFRIKDLEEAIDGLELPDAPNLNLYSDDQDTSK
;
A
#
# COMPACT_ATOMS: atom_id res chain seq x y z
N MET A 1 60.39 45.67 -16.08
CA MET A 1 61.45 46.66 -15.81
C MET A 1 62.72 45.88 -15.51
N SER A 2 63.60 45.67 -16.50
CA SER A 2 64.88 44.99 -16.26
C SER A 2 65.82 46.02 -15.64
N ASN A 3 66.06 45.90 -14.33
CA ASN A 3 66.99 46.76 -13.63
C ASN A 3 68.39 46.27 -13.97
N LYS A 4 69.07 46.95 -14.90
CA LYS A 4 70.37 46.51 -15.41
C LYS A 4 71.44 46.94 -14.39
N HIS A 5 72.03 45.98 -13.68
CA HIS A 5 73.14 46.26 -12.76
C HIS A 5 74.37 46.69 -13.57
N GLU A 6 74.86 47.90 -13.33
CA GLU A 6 76.07 48.42 -13.98
C GLU A 6 77.30 48.07 -13.14
N PHE A 7 78.17 47.21 -13.67
CA PHE A 7 79.39 46.76 -13.00
C PHE A 7 80.47 47.85 -13.03
N ARG A 8 81.25 47.98 -11.95
CA ARG A 8 82.40 48.89 -11.90
C ARG A 8 83.46 48.48 -12.93
N ILE A 9 83.99 49.46 -13.69
CA ILE A 9 85.05 49.23 -14.69
C ILE A 9 86.42 49.56 -14.11
N MET A 10 87.34 48.60 -14.19
CA MET A 10 88.76 48.71 -13.87
C MET A 10 89.62 48.78 -15.15
N ARG A 11 90.93 49.03 -14.98
CA ARG A 11 91.90 49.28 -16.07
C ARG A 11 92.01 48.16 -17.11
N GLN A 12 91.49 46.96 -16.83
CA GLN A 12 91.46 45.79 -17.72
C GLN A 12 90.07 45.10 -17.78
N GLY A 13 88.96 45.83 -17.56
CA GLY A 13 87.61 45.27 -17.65
C GLY A 13 86.79 45.46 -16.38
N TYR A 14 85.70 44.70 -16.20
CA TYR A 14 84.82 44.83 -15.02
C TYR A 14 85.45 44.29 -13.74
N ASP A 15 85.02 44.80 -12.58
CA ASP A 15 85.40 44.28 -11.26
C ASP A 15 84.94 42.83 -11.12
N ARG A 16 85.91 41.92 -11.12
CA ARG A 16 85.66 40.48 -11.06
C ARG A 16 84.89 40.08 -9.80
N PHE A 17 85.15 40.69 -8.65
CA PHE A 17 84.49 40.30 -7.40
C PHE A 17 83.02 40.73 -7.39
N GLU A 18 82.72 41.92 -7.92
CA GLU A 18 81.35 42.40 -8.06
C GLU A 18 80.55 41.54 -9.05
N VAL A 19 81.16 41.18 -10.18
CA VAL A 19 80.54 40.29 -11.17
C VAL A 19 80.31 38.90 -10.59
N ASP A 20 81.31 38.30 -9.94
CA ASP A 20 81.19 36.96 -9.35
C ASP A 20 80.11 36.92 -8.24
N GLN A 21 79.96 37.98 -7.45
CA GLN A 21 78.90 38.08 -6.44
C GLN A 21 77.51 38.13 -7.07
N VAL A 22 77.29 39.00 -8.06
CA VAL A 22 76.00 39.12 -8.74
C VAL A 22 75.63 37.83 -9.49
N VAL A 23 76.61 37.17 -10.12
CA VAL A 23 76.39 35.87 -10.78
C VAL A 23 75.97 34.81 -9.75
N ASN A 24 76.62 34.76 -8.59
CA ASN A 24 76.24 33.82 -7.53
C ASN A 24 74.83 34.08 -6.97
N ASP A 25 74.45 35.35 -6.80
CA ASP A 25 73.12 35.74 -6.32
C ASP A 25 72.04 35.36 -7.36
N LEU A 26 72.29 35.62 -8.65
CA LEU A 26 71.39 35.22 -9.73
C LEU A 26 71.28 33.69 -9.85
N GLU A 27 72.38 32.96 -9.69
CA GLU A 27 72.34 31.50 -9.65
C GLU A 27 71.52 30.98 -8.47
N HIS A 28 71.65 31.62 -7.31
CA HIS A 28 70.87 31.27 -6.12
C HIS A 28 69.37 31.52 -6.34
N GLU A 29 69.01 32.70 -6.84
CA GLU A 29 67.63 33.05 -7.16
C GLU A 29 67.05 32.08 -8.20
N ASN A 30 67.81 31.74 -9.24
CA ASN A 30 67.38 30.79 -10.26
C ASN A 30 67.13 29.40 -9.64
N LYS A 31 68.01 28.92 -8.75
CA LYS A 31 67.82 27.65 -8.03
C LYS A 31 66.57 27.66 -7.14
N VAL A 32 66.30 28.77 -6.45
CA VAL A 32 65.08 28.92 -5.64
C VAL A 32 63.84 28.91 -6.52
N MET A 33 63.85 29.67 -7.62
CA MET A 33 62.73 29.73 -8.56
C MET A 33 62.46 28.38 -9.23
N GLN A 34 63.50 27.63 -9.59
CA GLN A 34 63.37 26.27 -10.11
C GLN A 34 62.70 25.33 -9.09
N LYS A 35 63.08 25.40 -7.81
CA LYS A 35 62.44 24.60 -6.74
C LYS A 35 60.96 24.97 -6.57
N GLN A 36 60.64 26.26 -6.55
CA GLN A 36 59.26 26.72 -6.47
C GLN A 36 58.43 26.24 -7.67
N MET A 37 58.98 26.34 -8.89
CA MET A 37 58.34 25.84 -10.11
C MET A 37 58.05 24.33 -10.03
N GLN A 38 58.99 23.53 -9.51
CA GLN A 38 58.77 22.09 -9.31
C GLN A 38 57.64 21.80 -8.30
N ILE A 39 57.58 22.54 -7.20
CA ILE A 39 56.52 22.41 -6.20
C ILE A 39 55.16 22.76 -6.81
N PHE A 40 55.06 23.89 -7.50
CA PHE A 40 53.83 24.31 -8.15
C PHE A 40 53.38 23.31 -9.22
N LYS A 41 54.32 22.78 -10.01
CA LYS A 41 54.00 21.73 -10.99
C LYS A 41 53.37 20.51 -10.33
N LYS A 42 53.96 20.03 -9.23
CA LYS A 42 53.42 18.89 -8.47
C LYS A 42 52.05 19.19 -7.86
N GLN A 43 51.83 20.40 -7.37
CA GLN A 43 50.52 20.84 -6.87
C GLN A 43 49.47 20.86 -7.98
N VAL A 44 49.81 21.38 -9.17
CA VAL A 44 48.92 21.39 -10.33
C VAL A 44 48.57 19.97 -10.76
N GLU A 45 49.54 19.06 -10.83
CA GLU A 45 49.31 17.64 -11.14
C GLU A 45 48.35 17.00 -10.12
N THR A 46 48.57 17.22 -8.82
CA THR A 46 47.71 16.69 -7.76
C THR A 46 46.28 17.24 -7.85
N LEU A 47 46.13 18.55 -8.08
CA LEU A 47 44.83 19.20 -8.24
C LEU A 47 44.10 18.69 -9.49
N GLN A 48 44.82 18.41 -10.56
CA GLN A 48 44.25 17.86 -11.78
C GLN A 48 43.70 16.44 -11.55
N GLU A 49 44.46 15.58 -10.85
CA GLU A 49 44.01 14.24 -10.48
C GLU A 49 42.76 14.28 -9.60
N GLN A 50 42.74 15.15 -8.58
CA GLN A 50 41.57 15.33 -7.72
C GLN A 50 40.35 15.80 -8.52
N ARG A 51 40.55 16.76 -9.43
CA ARG A 51 39.48 17.25 -10.31
C ARG A 51 38.94 16.12 -11.19
N ASP A 52 39.79 15.28 -11.74
CA ASP A 52 39.36 14.17 -12.59
C ASP A 52 38.59 13.09 -11.82
N ILE A 53 38.99 12.81 -10.58
CA ILE A 53 38.22 11.93 -9.67
C ILE A 53 36.83 12.52 -9.40
N ILE A 54 36.75 13.80 -9.04
CA ILE A 54 35.48 14.48 -8.79
C ILE A 54 34.60 14.47 -10.04
N LYS A 55 35.18 14.75 -11.21
CA LYS A 55 34.45 14.75 -12.49
C LYS A 55 33.88 13.37 -12.81
N LYS A 56 34.66 12.30 -12.63
CA LYS A 56 34.18 10.92 -12.82
C LYS A 56 33.04 10.58 -11.86
N ARG A 57 33.19 10.91 -10.58
CA ARG A 57 32.15 10.67 -9.57
C ARG A 57 30.87 11.44 -9.86
N TYR A 58 30.99 12.69 -10.31
CA TYR A 58 29.86 13.50 -10.72
C TYR A 58 29.12 12.88 -11.91
N GLN A 59 29.84 12.45 -12.95
CA GLN A 59 29.23 11.78 -14.10
C GLN A 59 28.51 10.49 -13.71
N GLN A 60 29.10 9.69 -12.83
CA GLN A 60 28.46 8.49 -12.28
C GLN A 60 27.18 8.84 -11.50
N LEU A 61 27.23 9.85 -10.63
CA LEU A 61 26.08 10.27 -9.84
C LEU A 61 24.93 10.77 -10.73
N VAL A 62 25.24 11.56 -11.77
CA VAL A 62 24.23 12.03 -12.73
C VAL A 62 23.59 10.85 -13.47
N GLY A 63 24.37 9.86 -13.89
CA GLY A 63 23.84 8.64 -14.51
C GLY A 63 22.94 7.85 -13.55
N GLU A 64 23.32 7.73 -12.29
CA GLU A 64 22.55 7.04 -11.27
C GLU A 64 21.23 7.75 -10.96
N ILE A 65 21.23 9.09 -10.86
CA ILE A 65 20.02 9.90 -10.69
C ILE A 65 19.07 9.68 -11.87
N ALA A 66 19.56 9.73 -13.12
CA ALA A 66 18.73 9.51 -14.30
C ALA A 66 18.13 8.09 -14.38
N VAL A 67 18.83 7.08 -13.84
CA VAL A 67 18.26 5.72 -13.72
C VAL A 67 17.18 5.68 -12.64
N ARG A 68 17.43 6.30 -11.47
CA ARG A 68 16.46 6.37 -10.38
C ARG A 68 15.19 7.12 -10.77
N GLU A 69 15.31 8.23 -11.49
CA GLU A 69 14.17 9.01 -11.99
C GLU A 69 13.29 8.17 -12.92
N ARG A 70 13.90 7.49 -13.91
CA ARG A 70 13.17 6.58 -14.80
C ARG A 70 12.48 5.44 -14.05
N ALA A 71 13.16 4.85 -13.07
CA ALA A 71 12.58 3.79 -12.25
C ALA A 71 11.40 4.31 -11.40
N ALA A 72 11.50 5.52 -10.84
CA ALA A 72 10.43 6.14 -10.06
C ALA A 72 9.20 6.46 -10.94
N GLU A 73 9.42 6.98 -12.14
CA GLU A 73 8.34 7.25 -13.10
C GLU A 73 7.63 5.96 -13.53
N GLU A 74 8.41 4.91 -13.83
CA GLU A 74 7.85 3.59 -14.14
C GLU A 74 7.08 2.98 -12.97
N MET A 75 7.61 3.10 -11.75
CA MET A 75 6.93 2.63 -10.54
C MET A 75 5.60 3.35 -10.32
N SER A 76 5.55 4.67 -10.52
CA SER A 76 4.31 5.46 -10.44
C SER A 76 3.29 5.00 -11.48
N ARG A 77 3.73 4.79 -12.73
CA ARG A 77 2.86 4.31 -13.81
C ARG A 77 2.30 2.92 -13.52
N LEU A 78 3.13 2.01 -13.01
CA LEU A 78 2.72 0.66 -12.62
C LEU A 78 1.75 0.69 -11.44
N ALA A 79 2.03 1.50 -10.41
CA ALA A 79 1.15 1.65 -9.26
C ALA A 79 -0.23 2.19 -9.67
N LEU A 80 -0.31 3.14 -10.60
CA LEU A 80 -1.59 3.65 -11.12
C LEU A 80 -2.37 2.57 -11.89
N ARG A 81 -1.69 1.78 -12.73
CA ARG A 81 -2.32 0.68 -13.46
C ARG A 81 -2.84 -0.40 -12.50
N GLU A 82 -2.04 -0.76 -11.50
CA GLU A 82 -2.41 -1.74 -10.50
C GLU A 82 -3.58 -1.24 -9.64
N ALA A 83 -3.56 0.03 -9.22
CA ALA A 83 -4.67 0.64 -8.50
C ALA A 83 -5.98 0.58 -9.29
N ASN A 84 -5.94 0.91 -10.58
CA ASN A 84 -7.12 0.80 -11.45
C ASN A 84 -7.61 -0.65 -11.57
N SER A 85 -6.69 -1.60 -11.77
CA SER A 85 -7.01 -3.04 -11.80
C SER A 85 -7.68 -3.51 -10.51
N ILE A 86 -7.18 -3.08 -9.35
CA ILE A 86 -7.77 -3.38 -8.04
C ILE A 86 -9.19 -2.80 -7.94
N ILE A 87 -9.40 -1.56 -8.38
CA ILE A 87 -10.72 -0.92 -8.37
C ILE A 87 -11.70 -1.68 -9.27
N ASP A 88 -11.29 -2.03 -10.48
CA ASP A 88 -12.11 -2.77 -11.44
C ASP A 88 -12.47 -4.17 -10.91
N ASN A 89 -11.51 -4.86 -10.32
CA ASN A 89 -11.73 -6.17 -9.70
C ASN A 89 -12.66 -6.07 -8.48
N ALA A 90 -12.47 -5.06 -7.62
CA ALA A 90 -13.33 -4.82 -6.47
C ALA A 90 -14.78 -4.53 -6.89
N ARG A 91 -14.95 -3.75 -7.97
CA ARG A 91 -16.27 -3.47 -8.54
C ARG A 91 -16.93 -4.72 -9.10
N SER A 92 -16.21 -5.51 -9.88
CA SER A 92 -16.72 -6.77 -10.43
C SER A 92 -17.12 -7.75 -9.32
N ASN A 93 -16.31 -7.83 -8.26
CA ASN A 93 -16.60 -8.67 -7.10
C ASN A 93 -17.86 -8.18 -6.35
N ALA A 94 -18.00 -6.86 -6.15
CA ALA A 94 -19.20 -6.29 -5.53
C ALA A 94 -20.46 -6.60 -6.36
N ASP A 95 -20.39 -6.45 -7.69
CA ASP A 95 -21.50 -6.79 -8.57
C ASP A 95 -21.86 -8.28 -8.50
N MET A 96 -20.87 -9.16 -8.35
CA MET A 96 -21.08 -10.59 -8.18
C MET A 96 -21.79 -10.91 -6.86
N ILE A 97 -21.35 -10.32 -5.74
CA ILE A 97 -21.97 -10.48 -4.42
C ILE A 97 -23.43 -10.01 -4.45
N VAL A 98 -23.71 -8.87 -5.09
CA VAL A 98 -25.09 -8.36 -5.21
C VAL A 98 -25.96 -9.33 -6.02
N ARG A 99 -25.45 -9.84 -7.15
CA ARG A 99 -26.19 -10.84 -7.96
C ARG A 99 -26.47 -12.11 -7.18
N GLU A 100 -25.49 -12.61 -6.43
CA GLU A 100 -25.66 -13.80 -5.59
C GLU A 100 -26.69 -13.56 -4.49
N ALA A 101 -26.57 -12.46 -3.74
CA ALA A 101 -27.53 -12.10 -2.69
C ALA A 101 -28.95 -11.96 -3.25
N MET A 102 -29.12 -11.38 -4.44
CA MET A 102 -30.43 -11.30 -5.10
C MET A 102 -30.97 -12.68 -5.48
N SER A 103 -30.11 -13.58 -5.96
CA SER A 103 -30.49 -14.96 -6.29
C SER A 103 -30.93 -15.73 -5.05
N THR A 104 -30.15 -15.66 -3.97
CA THR A 104 -30.50 -16.25 -2.67
C THR A 104 -31.81 -15.68 -2.13
N SER A 105 -32.00 -14.36 -2.21
CA SER A 105 -33.26 -13.72 -1.78
C SER A 105 -34.47 -14.28 -2.53
N ARG A 106 -34.34 -14.50 -3.84
CA ARG A 106 -35.41 -15.12 -4.64
C ARG A 106 -35.68 -16.56 -4.23
N GLN A 107 -34.63 -17.35 -3.96
CA GLN A 107 -34.79 -18.72 -3.48
C GLN A 107 -35.53 -18.76 -2.14
N VAL A 108 -35.18 -17.89 -1.20
CA VAL A 108 -35.86 -17.78 0.10
C VAL A 108 -37.33 -17.41 -0.08
N LEU A 109 -37.65 -16.47 -0.98
CA LEU A 109 -39.05 -16.10 -1.26
C LEU A 109 -39.86 -17.27 -1.83
N VAL A 110 -39.27 -18.08 -2.71
CA VAL A 110 -39.92 -19.30 -3.23
C VAL A 110 -40.16 -20.29 -2.10
N GLU A 111 -39.19 -20.50 -1.21
CA GLU A 111 -39.35 -21.42 -0.08
C GLU A 111 -40.42 -20.93 0.92
N ILE A 112 -40.49 -19.62 1.19
CA ILE A 112 -41.55 -19.02 2.01
C ILE A 112 -42.93 -19.26 1.37
N ALA A 113 -43.07 -19.07 0.06
CA ALA A 113 -44.33 -19.32 -0.64
C ALA A 113 -44.73 -20.80 -0.54
N ARG A 114 -43.76 -21.72 -0.66
CA ARG A 114 -43.97 -23.17 -0.50
C ARG A 114 -44.46 -23.52 0.90
N ILE A 115 -43.75 -23.06 1.94
CA ILE A 115 -44.12 -23.27 3.35
C ILE A 115 -45.51 -22.70 3.64
N SER A 116 -45.83 -21.53 3.08
CA SER A 116 -47.16 -20.93 3.26
C SER A 116 -48.26 -21.77 2.60
N ASN A 117 -48.00 -22.40 1.46
CA ASN A 117 -48.97 -23.30 0.82
C ASN A 117 -49.15 -24.58 1.66
N GLU A 118 -48.05 -25.22 2.05
CA GLU A 118 -48.06 -26.40 2.94
C GLU A 118 -48.81 -26.10 4.26
N SER A 119 -48.63 -24.91 4.83
CA SER A 119 -49.33 -24.47 6.05
C SER A 119 -50.84 -24.28 5.85
N ASN A 120 -51.26 -23.81 4.66
CA ASN A 120 -52.69 -23.70 4.32
C ASN A 120 -53.33 -25.08 4.14
N GLU A 121 -52.64 -25.99 3.44
CA GLU A 121 -53.08 -27.38 3.29
C GLU A 121 -53.24 -28.07 4.65
N LEU A 122 -52.24 -27.93 5.53
CA LEU A 122 -52.30 -28.45 6.90
C LEU A 122 -53.47 -27.85 7.70
N ARG A 123 -53.70 -26.54 7.58
CA ARG A 123 -54.85 -25.87 8.24
C ARG A 123 -56.17 -26.46 7.78
N ASP A 124 -56.31 -26.70 6.47
CA ASP A 124 -57.54 -27.23 5.89
C ASP A 124 -57.74 -28.71 6.26
N GLU A 125 -56.66 -29.50 6.34
CA GLU A 125 -56.69 -30.86 6.89
C GLU A 125 -57.13 -30.88 8.36
N LEU A 126 -56.57 -29.99 9.19
CA LEU A 126 -56.97 -29.87 10.59
C LEU A 126 -58.44 -29.46 10.76
N LYS A 127 -58.93 -28.53 9.94
CA LYS A 127 -60.36 -28.16 9.93
C LYS A 127 -61.25 -29.35 9.60
N PHE A 128 -60.85 -30.15 8.62
CA PHE A 128 -61.58 -31.37 8.25
C PHE A 128 -61.62 -32.35 9.43
N ARG A 129 -60.47 -32.62 10.07
CA ARG A 129 -60.40 -33.50 11.26
C ARG A 129 -61.22 -33.01 12.43
N ILE A 130 -61.28 -31.70 12.67
CA ILE A 130 -62.11 -31.12 13.73
C ILE A 130 -63.59 -31.33 13.43
N LYS A 131 -64.02 -31.14 12.17
CA LYS A 131 -65.40 -31.44 11.78
C LYS A 131 -65.76 -32.92 11.95
N ASP A 132 -64.87 -33.83 11.54
CA ASP A 132 -65.07 -35.27 11.77
C ASP A 132 -65.24 -35.57 13.27
N LEU A 133 -64.45 -34.92 14.13
CA LEU A 133 -64.57 -35.07 15.58
C LEU A 133 -65.86 -34.46 16.15
N GLU A 134 -66.29 -33.31 15.63
CA GLU A 134 -67.56 -32.67 16.00
C GLU A 134 -68.75 -33.58 15.65
N GLU A 135 -68.77 -34.13 14.43
CA GLU A 135 -69.79 -35.08 14.00
C GLU A 135 -69.78 -36.37 14.84
N ALA A 136 -68.59 -36.86 15.20
CA ALA A 136 -68.46 -38.00 16.11
C ALA A 136 -68.97 -37.70 17.54
N ILE A 137 -68.86 -36.45 18.01
CA ILE A 137 -69.38 -36.03 19.32
C ILE A 137 -70.90 -35.87 19.27
N ASP A 138 -71.46 -35.25 18.23
CA ASP A 138 -72.91 -35.09 18.08
C ASP A 138 -73.63 -36.44 17.93
N GLY A 139 -72.95 -37.45 17.37
CA GLY A 139 -73.43 -38.84 17.32
C GLY A 139 -73.41 -39.58 18.66
N LEU A 140 -72.88 -38.99 19.73
CA LEU A 140 -72.93 -39.59 21.07
C LEU A 140 -74.30 -39.33 21.71
N GLU A 141 -75.16 -40.34 21.72
CA GLU A 141 -76.36 -40.32 22.57
C GLU A 141 -75.93 -40.40 24.04
N LEU A 142 -76.07 -39.29 24.75
CA LEU A 142 -75.89 -39.24 26.19
C LEU A 142 -77.12 -39.87 26.85
N PRO A 143 -76.95 -40.78 27.82
CA PRO A 143 -78.09 -41.28 28.59
C PRO A 143 -78.73 -40.13 29.36
N ASP A 144 -80.05 -39.98 29.23
CA ASP A 144 -80.82 -39.02 30.00
C ASP A 144 -80.50 -39.18 31.49
N ALA A 145 -80.17 -38.06 32.15
CA ALA A 145 -79.88 -38.06 33.57
C ALA A 145 -81.08 -38.69 34.31
N PRO A 146 -80.87 -39.67 35.20
CA PRO A 146 -81.97 -40.28 35.93
C PRO A 146 -82.70 -39.19 36.71
N ASN A 147 -84.02 -39.11 36.51
CA ASN A 147 -84.87 -38.20 37.27
C ASN A 147 -84.60 -38.41 38.76
N LEU A 148 -84.18 -37.34 39.45
CA LEU A 148 -83.83 -37.33 40.87
C LEU A 148 -85.07 -37.45 41.79
N ASN A 149 -86.06 -38.26 41.41
CA ASN A 149 -87.25 -38.56 42.22
C ASN A 149 -87.27 -40.06 42.56
N LEU A 150 -86.19 -40.56 43.19
CA LEU A 150 -86.13 -41.94 43.67
C LEU A 150 -85.89 -42.08 45.18
N TYR A 151 -86.23 -41.06 45.97
CA TYR A 151 -86.10 -41.13 47.44
C TYR A 151 -87.16 -40.35 48.25
N SER A 152 -88.37 -40.08 47.74
CA SER A 152 -89.39 -39.41 48.58
C SER A 152 -90.59 -40.24 49.04
N ASP A 153 -90.99 -41.35 48.41
CA ASP A 153 -92.31 -41.91 48.75
C ASP A 153 -92.37 -43.44 48.76
N ASP A 154 -91.63 -44.08 49.66
CA ASP A 154 -92.03 -45.39 50.20
C ASP A 154 -91.40 -45.64 51.59
N GLN A 155 -91.73 -44.74 52.53
CA GLN A 155 -91.99 -45.13 53.91
C GLN A 155 -93.24 -44.39 54.37
N ASP A 156 -94.44 -44.91 54.05
CA ASP A 156 -95.37 -45.23 55.13
C ASP A 156 -96.64 -45.96 54.66
N THR A 157 -97.01 -46.96 55.46
CA THR A 157 -98.37 -47.52 55.69
C THR A 157 -98.89 -48.68 54.84
N SER A 158 -98.52 -49.89 55.29
CA SER A 158 -99.40 -50.95 55.81
C SER A 158 -100.90 -50.96 55.42
N LYS A 159 -101.34 -52.00 54.71
CA LYS A 159 -102.20 -53.09 55.22
C LYS A 159 -102.50 -54.16 54.16
#